data_AF-A0A7V4LYP7-F1
#
_entry.id   AF-A0A7V4LYP7-F1
#
_cell.length_a   1.000
_cell.length_b   1.000
_cell.length_c   1.000
_cell.angle_alpha   90.00
_cell.angle_beta   90.00
_cell.angle_gamma   90.00
#
_symmetry.space_group_name_H-M   'P 1'
#
loop_
_entity.id
_entity.type
_entity.pdbx_description
1 polymer ?
#
loop_
_entity_poly.entity_id
_entity_poly.type
_entity_poly.pdbx_seq_one_letter_code
_entity_poly.pdbx_strand_id
1 'polypeptide(L)'
;MLKRLRSLVAELECRAAGTSTQDRIEASRLGLETAKVIIEWGLLEMTGICIDGKPATKEDLLERGPEPLCEEIAEAVRARSFLSETERKN
;
A
#
# COMPACT_ATOMS: atom_id res chain seq x y z
N MET A 1 -5.18 13.75 -5.15
CA MET A 1 -4.88 12.43 -4.55
C MET A 1 -4.55 11.38 -5.60
N LEU A 2 -5.49 11.00 -6.48
CA LEU A 2 -5.25 10.03 -7.58
C LEU A 2 -4.05 10.39 -8.48
N LYS A 3 -3.78 11.68 -8.71
CA LYS A 3 -2.59 12.15 -9.43
C LYS A 3 -1.28 11.78 -8.72
N ARG A 4 -1.24 11.85 -7.38
CA ARG A 4 -0.07 11.49 -6.57
C ARG A 4 0.13 9.98 -6.59
N LEU A 5 -0.93 9.20 -6.38
CA LEU A 5 -0.87 7.74 -6.46
C LEU A 5 -0.38 7.26 -7.83
N ARG A 6 -0.94 7.81 -8.92
CA ARG A 6 -0.52 7.48 -10.28
C ARG A 6 0.96 7.80 -10.54
N SER A 7 1.44 8.93 -10.01
CA SER A 7 2.84 9.31 -10.13
C SER A 7 3.76 8.33 -9.38
N LEU A 8 3.38 7.92 -8.17
CA LEU A 8 4.14 6.97 -7.37
C LEU A 8 4.20 5.58 -8.01
N VAL A 9 3.07 5.10 -8.54
CA VAL A 9 3.00 3.81 -9.24
C VAL A 9 3.87 3.82 -10.50
N ALA A 10 3.77 4.88 -11.32
CA ALA A 10 4.59 4.98 -12.53
C ALA A 10 6.09 5.05 -12.23
N GLU A 11 6.48 5.76 -11.16
CA GLU A 11 7.89 5.82 -10.74
C GLU A 11 8.36 4.47 -10.18
N LEU A 12 7.51 3.78 -9.41
CA LEU A 12 7.78 2.44 -8.91
C LEU A 12 7.99 1.44 -10.04
N GLU A 13 7.14 1.43 -11.07
CA GLU A 13 7.29 0.55 -12.23
C GLU A 13 8.61 0.81 -12.97
N CYS A 14 8.98 2.08 -13.12
CA CYS A 14 10.26 2.47 -13.72
C CYS A 14 11.46 1.96 -12.90
N ARG A 15 11.42 2.12 -11.58
CA ARG A 15 12.49 1.67 -10.68
C ARG A 15 12.54 0.14 -10.55
N ALA A 16 11.41 -0.53 -10.52
CA ALA A 16 11.33 -1.99 -10.49
C ALA A 16 11.90 -2.64 -11.76
N ALA A 17 11.81 -1.95 -12.91
CA ALA A 17 12.44 -2.39 -14.15
C ALA A 17 13.98 -2.21 -14.17
N GLY A 18 14.52 -1.42 -13.25
CA GLY A 18 15.96 -1.20 -13.10
C GLY A 18 16.68 -2.38 -12.45
N THR A 19 17.91 -2.67 -12.87
CA THR A 19 18.72 -3.77 -12.30
C THR A 19 19.68 -3.33 -11.20
N SER A 20 19.81 -2.02 -10.95
CA SER A 20 20.76 -1.47 -9.98
C SER A 20 20.27 -1.67 -8.55
N THR A 21 21.19 -1.83 -7.59
CA THR A 21 20.86 -1.86 -6.15
C THR A 21 20.11 -0.60 -5.71
N GLN A 22 20.49 0.56 -6.24
CA GLN A 22 19.81 1.83 -5.96
C GLN A 22 18.35 1.83 -6.45
N ASP A 23 18.10 1.26 -7.64
CA ASP A 23 16.74 1.14 -8.18
C ASP A 23 15.88 0.21 -7.32
N ARG A 24 16.44 -0.88 -6.78
CA ARG A 24 15.73 -1.78 -5.86
C ARG A 24 15.35 -1.09 -4.54
N ILE A 25 16.28 -0.34 -3.95
CA ILE A 25 16.02 0.40 -2.70
C ILE A 25 14.91 1.44 -2.93
N GLU A 26 14.98 2.18 -4.04
CA GLU A 26 13.92 3.16 -4.36
C GLU A 26 12.59 2.50 -4.72
N ALA A 27 12.59 1.36 -5.42
CA ALA A 27 11.37 0.61 -5.68
C ALA A 27 10.69 0.18 -4.37
N SER A 28 11.45 -0.33 -3.39
CA SER A 28 10.91 -0.67 -2.06
C SER A 28 10.33 0.56 -1.35
N ARG A 29 11.06 1.69 -1.33
CA ARG A 29 10.59 2.94 -0.72
C ARG A 29 9.29 3.44 -1.38
N LEU A 30 9.24 3.44 -2.71
CA LEU A 30 8.05 3.85 -3.47
C LEU A 30 6.88 2.87 -3.27
N GLY A 31 7.17 1.59 -3.05
CA GLY A 31 6.17 0.56 -2.77
C GLY A 31 5.46 0.82 -1.45
N LEU A 32 6.25 1.07 -0.40
CA LEU A 32 5.74 1.44 0.90
C LEU A 32 4.91 2.73 0.85
N GLU A 33 5.41 3.77 0.18
CA GLU A 33 4.69 5.04 0.05
C GLU A 33 3.36 4.87 -0.72
N THR A 34 3.36 4.04 -1.76
CA THR A 34 2.15 3.69 -2.51
C THR A 34 1.16 2.95 -1.61
N ALA A 35 1.64 1.98 -0.83
CA ALA A 35 0.81 1.20 0.10
C ALA A 35 0.17 2.11 1.15
N LYS A 36 0.93 3.03 1.75
CA LYS A 36 0.43 4.02 2.72
C LYS A 36 -0.67 4.90 2.15
N VAL A 37 -0.51 5.42 0.93
CA VAL A 37 -1.54 6.24 0.27
C VAL A 37 -2.82 5.45 0.02
N ILE A 38 -2.70 4.16 -0.34
CA ILE A 38 -3.85 3.28 -0.56
C ILE A 38 -4.56 2.98 0.76
N ILE A 39 -3.81 2.67 1.81
CA ILE A 39 -4.34 2.45 3.16
C ILE A 39 -5.06 3.69 3.68
N GLU A 40 -4.44 4.87 3.59
CA GLU A 40 -5.01 6.13 4.05
C GLU A 40 -6.40 6.38 3.45
N TRP A 41 -6.58 6.00 2.19
CA TRP A 41 -7.80 6.18 1.43
C TRP A 41 -8.86 5.10 1.67
N GLY A 42 -8.46 3.82 1.58
CA GLY A 42 -9.39 2.70 1.48
C GLY A 42 -9.56 1.90 2.77
N LEU A 43 -8.74 2.14 3.79
CA LEU A 43 -8.86 1.49 5.08
C LEU A 43 -9.67 2.37 6.04
N LEU A 44 -10.88 1.92 6.37
CA LEU A 44 -11.76 2.61 7.31
C LEU A 44 -11.32 2.33 8.76
N GLU A 45 -11.14 1.05 9.07
CA GLU A 45 -10.79 0.58 10.40
C GLU A 45 -10.00 -0.73 10.32
N MET A 46 -9.26 -1.02 11.39
CA MET A 46 -8.54 -2.27 11.59
C MET A 46 -9.00 -2.85 12.92
N THR A 47 -9.34 -4.13 12.92
CA THR A 47 -9.69 -4.86 14.14
C THR A 47 -8.94 -6.19 14.18
N GLY A 48 -8.62 -6.67 15.38
CA GLY A 48 -7.91 -7.94 15.56
C GLY A 48 -6.42 -7.92 15.22
N ILE A 49 -5.83 -6.75 14.99
CA ILE A 49 -4.39 -6.58 14.72
C ILE A 49 -3.75 -5.81 15.88
N CYS A 50 -2.58 -6.29 16.32
CA CYS A 50 -1.78 -5.61 17.32
C CYS A 50 -0.41 -5.23 16.74
N ILE A 51 0.01 -3.98 16.94
CA ILE A 51 1.38 -3.50 16.68
C ILE A 51 2.00 -3.20 18.04
N ASP A 52 3.21 -3.70 18.30
CA ASP A 52 3.90 -3.57 19.60
C ASP A 52 3.04 -3.98 20.82
N GLY A 53 2.16 -4.97 20.65
CA GLY A 53 1.28 -5.47 21.71
C GLY A 53 0.09 -4.55 22.05
N LYS A 54 -0.17 -3.50 21.26
CA LYS A 54 -1.34 -2.62 21.39
C LYS A 54 -2.26 -2.78 20.19
N PRO A 55 -3.58 -2.61 20.36
CA PRO A 55 -4.50 -2.60 19.23
C PRO A 55 -4.06 -1.55 18.22
N ALA A 56 -3.78 -2.01 17.00
CA ALA A 56 -3.26 -1.16 15.93
C ALA A 56 -4.37 -0.28 15.38
N THR A 57 -4.10 1.02 15.24
CA THR A 57 -4.95 1.93 14.48
C THR A 57 -4.36 2.16 13.10
N LYS A 58 -5.17 2.71 12.19
CA LYS A 58 -4.70 3.15 10.87
C LYS A 58 -3.50 4.09 10.97
N GLU A 59 -3.54 5.01 11.94
CA GLU A 59 -2.46 5.98 12.16
C GLU A 59 -1.17 5.28 12.61
N ASP A 60 -1.26 4.34 13.55
CA ASP A 60 -0.10 3.56 14.02
C ASP A 60 0.52 2.73 12.90
N LEU A 61 -0.31 2.13 12.03
CA LEU A 61 0.16 1.43 10.84
C LEU A 61 0.88 2.36 9.84
N LEU A 62 0.36 3.57 9.60
CA LEU A 62 0.97 4.52 8.66
C LEU A 62 2.29 5.11 9.17
N GLU A 63 2.41 5.30 10.50
CA GLU A 63 3.60 5.88 11.13
C GLU A 63 4.67 4.83 11.47
N ARG A 64 4.27 3.71 12.06
CA ARG A 64 5.16 2.71 12.67
C ARG A 64 4.87 1.27 12.22
N GLY A 65 3.93 1.10 11.31
CA GLY A 65 3.55 -0.21 10.80
C GLY A 65 4.69 -0.88 10.04
N PRO A 66 4.86 -2.20 10.22
CA PRO A 66 5.84 -2.96 9.45
C PRO A 66 5.50 -2.90 7.96
N GLU A 67 6.50 -2.65 7.12
CA GLU A 67 6.38 -2.59 5.65
C GLU A 67 5.56 -3.75 5.05
N PRO A 68 5.84 -5.03 5.36
CA PRO A 68 5.08 -6.14 4.77
C PRO A 68 3.59 -6.11 5.14
N LEU A 69 3.23 -5.62 6.33
CA LEU A 69 1.82 -5.49 6.73
C LEU A 69 1.14 -4.36 5.97
N CYS A 70 1.83 -3.24 5.75
CA CYS A 70 1.33 -2.16 4.91
C CYS A 70 1.07 -2.64 3.48
N GLU A 71 1.98 -3.44 2.91
CA GLU A 71 1.82 -4.02 1.58
C GLU A 71 0.62 -4.97 1.51
N GLU A 72 0.50 -5.92 2.44
CA GLU A 72 -0.65 -6.84 2.51
C GLU A 72 -1.99 -6.11 2.60
N ILE A 73 -2.09 -5.11 3.48
CA ILE A 73 -3.34 -4.37 3.66
C ILE A 73 -3.65 -3.53 2.42
N ALA A 74 -2.64 -2.89 1.82
CA ALA A 74 -2.83 -2.13 0.58
C ALA A 74 -3.24 -3.03 -0.59
N GLU A 75 -2.75 -4.27 -0.65
CA GLU A 75 -3.18 -5.26 -1.62
C GLU A 75 -4.64 -5.69 -1.37
N ALA A 76 -5.01 -5.97 -0.12
CA ALA A 76 -6.39 -6.30 0.24
C ALA A 76 -7.39 -5.17 -0.08
N VAL A 77 -7.00 -3.92 0.19
CA VAL A 77 -7.78 -2.71 -0.15
C VAL A 77 -7.92 -2.57 -1.67
N ARG A 78 -6.83 -2.77 -2.43
CA ARG A 78 -6.85 -2.78 -3.89
C ARG A 78 -7.76 -3.88 -4.42
N ALA A 79 -7.61 -5.11 -3.95
CA ALA A 79 -8.42 -6.24 -4.37
C ALA A 79 -9.91 -5.96 -4.14
N ARG A 80 -10.31 -5.49 -2.96
CA ARG A 80 -11.72 -5.14 -2.68
C ARG A 80 -12.24 -3.97 -3.51
N SER A 81 -11.39 -3.00 -3.82
CA SER A 81 -11.79 -1.82 -4.62
C SER A 81 -11.88 -2.15 -6.12
N PHE A 82 -10.98 -2.99 -6.64
CA PHE A 82 -10.90 -3.37 -8.06
C PHE A 82 -11.80 -4.56 -8.41
N LEU A 83 -12.12 -5.44 -7.46
CA LEU A 83 -13.14 -6.50 -7.63
C LEU A 83 -14.55 -5.94 -7.85
N SER A 84 -14.82 -4.70 -7.44
CA SER A 84 -16.10 -4.03 -7.74
C SER A 84 -16.32 -3.80 -9.25
N GLU A 85 -15.25 -3.76 -10.07
CA GLU A 85 -15.39 -3.66 -11.53
C GLU A 85 -15.45 -5.02 -12.24
N THR A 86 -14.86 -6.08 -11.66
CA THR A 86 -14.77 -7.40 -12.30
C THR A 86 -16.03 -8.25 -12.09
N GLU A 87 -16.86 -7.92 -11.09
CA GLU A 87 -18.14 -8.60 -10.82
C GLU A 87 -19.33 -8.03 -11.64
N ARG A 88 -19.11 -7.06 -12.54
CA ARG A 88 -20.15 -6.55 -13.46
C ARG A 88 -20.17 -7.31 -14.79
N LYS A 89 -20.06 -8.64 -14.74
CA LYS A 89 -20.26 -9.53 -15.90
C LYS A 89 -20.95 -10.85 -15.54
N ASN A 90 -21.75 -10.88 -14.48
CA ASN A 90 -22.79 -11.90 -14.29
C ASN A 90 -24.17 -11.26 -14.37
#